data_AF-A0A2H0V8U4-F1
#
_entry.id   AF-A0A2H0V8U4-F1
#
_cell.length_a   1.000
_cell.length_b   1.000
_cell.length_c   1.000
_cell.angle_alpha   90.00
_cell.angle_beta   90.00
_cell.angle_gamma   90.00
#
_symmetry.space_group_name_H-M   'P 1'
#
loop_
_entity.id
_entity.type
_entity.pdbx_description
1 polymer ?
#
loop_
_entity_poly.entity_id
_entity_poly.type
_entity_poly.pdbx_seq_one_letter_code
_entity_poly.pdbx_strand_id
1 'polypeptide(L)'
;MDLKDVTEDLSNQYNYRIEQRLEEMMRTNPNYKNLDRHNRELILDLIKKYKEKIRKGIKPSRLTVREDKYYLHQNRIKLGLTYRDLEQINKLLESFKE
;
A
#
# COMPACT_ATOMS: atom_id res chain seq x y z
N MET A 1 -3.89 -4.79 13.84
CA MET A 1 -3.48 -3.69 12.94
C MET A 1 -3.80 -4.06 11.51
N ASP A 2 -4.33 -3.13 10.72
CA ASP A 2 -4.64 -3.29 9.31
C ASP A 2 -3.90 -2.26 8.44
N LEU A 3 -4.13 -2.28 7.12
CA LEU A 3 -3.50 -1.35 6.20
C LEU A 3 -3.94 0.11 6.43
N LYS A 4 -5.13 0.36 6.99
CA LYS A 4 -5.58 1.71 7.31
C LYS A 4 -4.77 2.29 8.46
N ASP A 5 -4.48 1.49 9.49
CA ASP A 5 -3.65 1.88 10.64
C ASP A 5 -2.22 2.29 10.20
N VAL A 6 -1.68 1.63 9.16
CA VAL A 6 -0.37 1.98 8.57
C VAL A 6 -0.42 3.34 7.87
N THR A 7 -1.56 3.68 7.27
CA THR A 7 -1.76 4.91 6.49
C THR A 7 -2.41 6.06 7.26
N GLU A 8 -2.71 5.86 8.54
CA GLU A 8 -3.27 6.90 9.38
C GLU A 8 -2.29 8.08 9.49
N ASP A 9 -2.77 9.32 9.29
CA ASP A 9 -1.93 10.53 9.34
C ASP A 9 -0.70 10.48 8.39
N LEU A 10 -0.84 9.78 7.25
CA LEU A 10 0.26 9.45 6.33
C LEU A 10 1.13 10.67 5.94
N SER A 11 0.50 11.85 5.79
CA SER A 11 1.17 13.09 5.40
C SER A 11 2.23 13.54 6.41
N ASN A 12 2.01 13.30 7.70
CA ASN A 12 2.83 13.82 8.79
C ASN A 12 3.81 12.77 9.34
N GLN A 13 3.61 11.49 9.03
CA GLN A 13 4.51 10.45 9.48
C GLN A 13 5.86 10.49 8.78
N TYR A 14 6.93 10.05 9.45
CA TYR A 14 8.22 9.79 8.81
C TYR A 14 8.21 8.44 8.08
N ASN A 15 9.07 8.30 7.05
CA ASN A 15 9.16 7.04 6.28
C ASN A 15 9.51 5.84 7.18
N TYR A 16 10.43 6.01 8.14
CA TYR A 16 10.80 4.94 9.09
C TYR A 16 9.61 4.48 9.95
N ARG A 17 8.69 5.38 10.31
CA ARG A 17 7.47 5.08 11.08
C ARG A 17 6.49 4.25 10.27
N ILE A 18 6.32 4.59 8.99
CA ILE A 18 5.48 3.84 8.06
C ILE A 18 6.04 2.42 7.87
N GLU A 19 7.36 2.31 7.70
CA GLU A 19 8.05 1.02 7.58
C GLU A 19 7.85 0.16 8.83
N GLN A 20 8.02 0.74 10.01
CA GLN A 20 7.83 0.04 11.29
C GLN A 20 6.38 -0.43 11.46
N ARG A 21 5.40 0.43 11.14
CA ARG A 21 3.98 0.04 11.19
C ARG A 21 3.67 -1.05 10.18
N LEU A 22 4.20 -0.97 8.96
CA LEU A 22 4.00 -2.02 7.97
C LEU A 22 4.57 -3.36 8.46
N GLU A 23 5.75 -3.37 9.09
CA GLU A 23 6.32 -4.58 9.71
C GLU A 23 5.44 -5.14 10.81
N GLU A 24 5.00 -4.29 11.72
CA GLU A 24 4.15 -4.68 12.84
C GLU A 24 2.83 -5.25 12.35
N MET A 25 2.23 -4.65 11.33
CA MET A 25 1.01 -5.15 10.70
C MET A 25 1.22 -6.55 10.11
N MET A 26 2.30 -6.75 9.35
CA MET A 26 2.59 -8.03 8.72
C MET A 26 2.87 -9.14 9.74
N ARG A 27 3.48 -8.80 10.88
CA ARG A 27 3.73 -9.74 11.99
C ARG A 27 2.47 -10.08 12.78
N THR A 28 1.61 -9.09 13.01
CA THR A 28 0.45 -9.23 13.91
C THR A 28 -0.81 -9.69 13.19
N ASN A 29 -0.91 -9.49 11.88
CA ASN A 29 -2.12 -9.78 11.12
C ASN A 29 -1.91 -10.95 10.15
N PRO A 30 -2.46 -12.13 10.46
CA PRO A 30 -2.24 -13.35 9.67
C PRO A 30 -2.83 -13.27 8.26
N ASN A 31 -3.76 -12.34 8.00
CA ASN A 31 -4.27 -12.13 6.65
C ASN A 31 -3.17 -11.66 5.69
N TYR A 32 -2.20 -10.90 6.18
CA TYR A 32 -1.12 -10.31 5.40
C TYR A 32 0.17 -11.14 5.42
N LYS A 33 0.13 -12.35 5.99
CA LYS A 33 1.29 -13.25 6.08
C LYS A 33 1.86 -13.66 4.71
N ASN A 34 1.05 -13.59 3.66
CA ASN A 34 1.43 -13.92 2.27
C ASN A 34 2.12 -12.76 1.55
N LEU A 35 2.10 -11.55 2.10
CA LEU A 35 2.93 -10.46 1.64
C LEU A 35 4.36 -10.80 2.07
N ASP A 36 5.14 -11.37 1.16
CA ASP A 36 6.54 -11.69 1.41
C ASP A 36 7.41 -10.42 1.42
N ARG A 37 8.74 -10.60 1.52
CA ARG A 37 9.69 -9.48 1.50
C ARG A 37 9.61 -8.65 0.21
N HIS A 38 9.32 -9.27 -0.93
CA HIS A 38 9.24 -8.60 -2.22
C HIS A 38 7.96 -7.76 -2.32
N ASN A 39 6.83 -8.33 -1.91
CA ASN A 39 5.54 -7.65 -1.86
C ASN A 39 5.54 -6.49 -0.86
N ARG A 40 6.32 -6.61 0.22
CA ARG A 40 6.49 -5.55 1.22
C ARG A 40 7.13 -4.30 0.64
N GLU A 41 8.21 -4.43 -0.11
CA GLU A 41 8.89 -3.29 -0.74
C GLU A 41 7.94 -2.58 -1.72
N LEU A 42 7.22 -3.35 -2.52
CA LEU A 42 6.19 -2.81 -3.43
C LEU A 42 5.11 -2.00 -2.70
N ILE A 43 4.55 -2.55 -1.61
CA ILE A 43 3.53 -1.86 -0.81
C ILE A 43 4.09 -0.60 -0.19
N LEU A 44 5.30 -0.66 0.35
CA LEU A 44 5.95 0.48 0.97
C LEU A 44 6.19 1.60 -0.05
N ASP A 45 6.63 1.25 -1.26
CA ASP A 45 6.84 2.21 -2.35
C ASP A 45 5.52 2.86 -2.81
N LEU A 46 4.44 2.08 -2.88
CA LEU A 46 3.10 2.64 -3.12
C LEU A 46 2.73 3.62 -2.01
N ILE A 47 2.85 3.24 -0.73
CA ILE A 47 2.52 4.11 0.40
C ILE A 47 3.34 5.42 0.33
N LYS A 48 4.65 5.33 0.06
CA LYS A 48 5.55 6.49 -0.11
C LYS A 48 5.13 7.37 -1.29
N LYS A 49 4.77 6.78 -2.42
CA LYS A 49 4.28 7.49 -3.62
C LYS A 49 3.02 8.29 -3.30
N TYR A 50 2.03 7.68 -2.64
CA TYR A 50 0.79 8.35 -2.27
C TYR A 50 1.01 9.42 -1.20
N LYS A 51 1.87 9.15 -0.22
CA LYS A 51 2.31 10.15 0.76
C LYS A 51 2.90 11.40 0.10
N GLU A 52 3.83 11.24 -0.83
CA GLU A 52 4.45 12.38 -1.52
C GLU A 52 3.42 13.21 -2.27
N LYS A 53 2.40 12.58 -2.88
CA LYS A 53 1.29 13.30 -3.50
C LYS A 53 0.48 14.09 -2.47
N ILE A 54 0.09 13.45 -1.37
CA ILE A 54 -0.68 14.10 -0.29
C ILE A 54 0.10 15.27 0.31
N ARG A 55 1.41 15.12 0.57
CA ARG A 55 2.26 16.21 1.10
C ARG A 55 2.34 17.42 0.16
N LYS A 56 2.22 17.20 -1.15
CA LYS A 56 2.17 18.25 -2.18
C LYS A 56 0.77 18.85 -2.36
N GLY A 57 -0.20 18.45 -1.54
CA GLY A 57 -1.61 18.85 -1.68
C GLY A 57 -2.31 18.17 -2.87
N ILE A 58 -1.68 17.18 -3.51
CA ILE A 58 -2.24 16.46 -4.64
C ILE A 58 -3.09 15.31 -4.08
N LYS A 59 -4.41 15.49 -4.12
CA LYS A 59 -5.35 14.43 -3.75
C LYS A 59 -5.27 13.27 -4.74
N PRO A 60 -5.10 12.02 -4.27
CA PRO A 60 -5.08 10.87 -5.16
C PRO A 60 -6.42 10.71 -5.88
N SER A 61 -6.44 10.95 -7.19
CA SER A 61 -7.66 10.84 -7.97
C SER A 61 -8.10 9.37 -8.11
N ARG A 62 -9.40 9.16 -8.33
CA ARG A 62 -9.93 7.83 -8.68
C ARG A 62 -9.24 7.23 -9.90
N LEU A 63 -8.85 8.07 -10.87
CA LEU A 63 -8.13 7.65 -12.06
C LEU A 63 -6.74 7.10 -11.71
N THR A 64 -5.98 7.83 -10.89
CA THR A 64 -4.66 7.41 -10.41
C THR A 64 -4.71 6.08 -9.68
N VAL A 65 -5.69 5.92 -8.77
CA VAL A 65 -5.90 4.65 -8.06
C VAL A 65 -6.22 3.54 -9.06
N ARG A 66 -7.09 3.80 -10.03
CA ARG A 66 -7.46 2.81 -11.07
C ARG A 66 -6.27 2.38 -11.92
N GLU A 67 -5.41 3.32 -12.33
CA GLU A 67 -4.19 3.04 -13.09
C GLU A 67 -3.22 2.15 -12.30
N ASP A 68 -3.00 2.46 -11.03
CA ASP A 68 -2.13 1.66 -10.17
C ASP A 68 -2.69 0.25 -9.94
N LYS A 69 -4.00 0.12 -9.70
CA LYS A 69 -4.67 -1.19 -9.61
C LYS A 69 -4.53 -2.00 -10.90
N TYR A 70 -4.71 -1.35 -12.05
CA TYR A 70 -4.57 -1.99 -13.35
C TYR A 70 -3.13 -2.46 -13.59
N TYR A 71 -2.14 -1.61 -13.28
CA TYR A 71 -0.72 -1.94 -13.38
C TYR A 71 -0.37 -3.17 -12.54
N LEU A 72 -0.81 -3.21 -11.28
CA LEU A 72 -0.59 -4.35 -10.38
C LEU A 72 -1.23 -5.63 -10.92
N HIS A 73 -2.47 -5.54 -11.42
CA HIS A 73 -3.16 -6.70 -11.98
C HIS A 73 -2.45 -7.27 -13.22
N GLN A 74 -2.04 -6.39 -14.13
CA GLN A 74 -1.32 -6.76 -15.36
C GLN A 74 0.04 -7.38 -15.06
N ASN A 75 0.76 -6.84 -14.07
CA ASN A 75 2.12 -7.27 -13.74
C ASN A 75 2.18 -8.26 -12.58
N ARG A 76 1.05 -8.77 -12.07
CA ARG A 76 0.99 -9.61 -10.86
C ARG A 76 1.99 -10.77 -10.87
N ILE A 77 2.13 -11.45 -12.01
CA ILE A 77 3.02 -12.61 -12.16
C ILE A 77 4.49 -12.16 -12.06
N LYS A 78 4.83 -11.04 -12.70
CA LYS A 78 6.18 -10.46 -12.66
C LYS A 78 6.53 -9.93 -11.27
N LEU A 79 5.53 -9.45 -10.54
CA LEU A 79 5.65 -8.90 -9.19
C LEU A 79 5.50 -9.96 -8.10
N GLY A 80 5.34 -11.24 -8.43
CA GLY A 80 5.16 -12.31 -7.43
C GLY A 80 3.87 -12.22 -6.63
N LEU A 81 2.86 -11.49 -7.12
CA LEU A 81 1.60 -11.25 -6.43
C LEU A 81 0.57 -12.33 -6.72
N THR A 82 -0.01 -12.90 -5.65
CA THR A 82 -1.21 -13.73 -5.76
C THR A 82 -2.45 -12.86 -5.93
N TYR A 83 -3.57 -13.47 -6.31
CA TYR A 83 -4.87 -12.78 -6.34
C TYR A 83 -5.28 -12.25 -4.96
N ARG A 84 -4.90 -12.94 -3.88
CA ARG A 84 -5.17 -12.50 -2.51
C ARG A 84 -4.35 -11.25 -2.15
N ASP A 85 -3.08 -11.20 -2.57
CA ASP A 85 -2.22 -10.04 -2.37
C ASP A 85 -2.76 -8.83 -3.14
N LEU A 86 -3.19 -9.04 -4.40
CA LEU A 86 -3.86 -8.00 -5.18
C LEU A 86 -5.10 -7.46 -4.49
N GLU A 87 -5.96 -8.33 -3.94
CA GLU A 87 -7.16 -7.89 -3.22
C GLU A 87 -6.81 -7.01 -2.01
N GLN A 88 -5.76 -7.37 -1.29
CA GLN A 88 -5.27 -6.64 -0.13
C GLN A 88 -4.68 -5.28 -0.50
N ILE A 89 -3.82 -5.25 -1.53
CA ILE A 89 -3.24 -4.01 -2.05
C ILE A 89 -4.33 -3.11 -2.63
N ASN A 90 -5.34 -3.68 -3.29
CA ASN A 90 -6.48 -2.93 -3.79
C ASN A 90 -7.26 -2.25 -2.66
N LYS A 91 -7.47 -2.94 -1.52
CA LYS A 91 -8.15 -2.35 -0.35
C LYS A 91 -7.36 -1.17 0.23
N LEU A 92 -6.03 -1.26 0.25
CA LEU A 92 -5.14 -0.15 0.61
C LEU A 92 -5.23 1.01 -0.37
N LEU A 93 -5.18 0.73 -1.68
CA LEU A 93 -5.25 1.80 -2.67
C LEU A 93 -6.60 2.53 -2.64
N GLU A 94 -7.69 1.82 -2.35
CA GLU A 94 -9.00 2.43 -2.13
C GLU A 94 -9.07 3.23 -0.82
N SER A 95 -8.24 2.97 0.19
CA SER A 95 -8.21 3.82 1.41
C SER A 95 -7.53 5.16 1.20
N PHE A 96 -6.76 5.34 0.12
CA PHE A 96 -6.20 6.63 -0.29
C PHE A 96 -7.16 7.50 -1.10
N LYS A 97 -8.30 6.94 -1.49
CA LYS A 97 -9.31 7.63 -2.28
C LYS A 97 -10.14 8.54 -1.37
N GLU A 98 -10.20 9.81 -1.73
CA GLU A 98 -11.26 10.73 -1.31
C GLU A 98 -12.34 10.84 -2.40
#